data_AF-A0A1V2BA48-F1
#
_entry.id   AF-A0A1V2BA48-F1
#
_cell.length_a   1.000
_cell.length_b   1.000
_cell.length_c   1.000
_cell.angle_alpha   90.00
_cell.angle_beta   90.00
_cell.angle_gamma   90.00
#
_symmetry.space_group_name_H-M   'P 1'
#
loop_
_entity.id
_entity.type
_entity.pdbx_description
1 polymer ?
#
loop_
_entity_poly.entity_id
_entity_poly.type
_entity_poly.pdbx_seq_one_letter_code
_entity_poly.pdbx_strand_id
1 'polypeptide(L)'
;MEQLLTKAQINQIVAQANDNAELRIPGVMNLGLETSTILKMGFNTGVIIFQGNDDTGFMHIKSRHCFYSDKTYWNEEGKLNTPSKFSPKAIPIMDYTEIADAMYCESFHNLADNKSPDLFDLYVGVPAVAAAEGRKFKMVLYKDTKIVHTLYPTNAKHTSRKPSGFHFERGKIHMKGQLPKNIATVTIPYYGPNRQLRYTVTITYDFDKRLEFLQLTIHRVGKKDLKTERGPFPYEGEIPTPSQLWDAYQHAALKEIEQLIANTEKDKPTWEMIP
;
A
#
# COMPACT_ATOMS: atom_id res chain seq x y z
N MET A 1 5.53 11.37 16.06
CA MET A 1 5.77 10.38 17.14
C MET A 1 4.79 9.25 16.90
N GLU A 2 5.26 8.01 16.78
CA GLU A 2 4.39 6.84 16.54
C GLU A 2 3.43 6.61 17.71
N GLN A 3 2.17 6.29 17.41
CA GLN A 3 1.14 6.00 18.41
C GLN A 3 1.07 4.50 18.72
N LEU A 4 1.92 4.06 19.65
CA LEU A 4 1.94 2.68 20.14
C LEU A 4 0.84 2.39 21.18
N LEU A 5 0.52 1.12 21.39
CA LEU A 5 -0.34 0.69 22.49
C LEU A 5 0.28 1.01 23.85
N THR A 6 -0.56 1.49 24.76
CA THR A 6 -0.22 1.61 26.18
C THR A 6 -0.26 0.24 26.88
N LYS A 7 0.40 0.13 28.04
CA LYS A 7 0.33 -1.09 28.87
C LYS A 7 -1.11 -1.48 29.24
N ALA A 8 -1.97 -0.49 29.50
CA ALA A 8 -3.38 -0.73 29.81
C ALA A 8 -4.12 -1.38 28.62
N GLN A 9 -3.89 -0.89 27.40
CA GLN A 9 -4.48 -1.46 26.19
C GLN A 9 -3.92 -2.86 25.89
N ILE A 10 -2.62 -3.09 26.09
CA ILE A 10 -2.02 -4.43 25.97
C ILE A 10 -2.71 -5.40 26.91
N ASN A 11 -2.84 -5.04 28.20
CA ASN A 11 -3.50 -5.89 29.20
C ASN A 11 -4.98 -6.14 28.85
N GLN A 12 -5.68 -5.12 28.34
CA GLN A 12 -7.06 -5.25 27.87
C GLN A 12 -7.17 -6.27 26.72
N ILE A 13 -6.28 -6.20 25.72
CA ILE A 13 -6.26 -7.13 24.60
C ILE A 13 -5.96 -8.55 25.09
N VAL A 14 -4.99 -8.72 25.99
CA VAL A 14 -4.67 -10.04 26.56
C VAL A 14 -5.86 -10.62 27.33
N ALA A 15 -6.57 -9.81 28.12
CA ALA A 15 -7.77 -10.23 28.82
C ALA A 15 -8.88 -10.65 27.83
N GLN A 16 -9.17 -9.81 26.82
CA GLN A 16 -10.15 -10.10 25.78
C GLN A 16 -9.82 -11.39 25.01
N ALA A 17 -8.55 -11.69 24.77
CA ALA A 17 -8.15 -12.88 24.05
C ALA A 17 -8.54 -14.17 24.78
N ASN A 18 -8.56 -14.14 26.12
CA ASN A 18 -9.00 -15.28 26.94
C ASN A 18 -10.52 -15.44 26.89
N ASP A 19 -11.26 -14.33 26.88
CA ASP A 19 -12.72 -14.31 26.89
C ASP A 19 -13.34 -14.60 25.50
N ASN A 20 -12.57 -14.45 24.42
CA ASN A 20 -13.04 -14.59 23.04
C ASN A 20 -12.30 -15.72 22.30
N ALA A 21 -12.15 -16.88 22.93
CA ALA A 21 -11.39 -18.01 22.40
C ALA A 21 -11.89 -18.51 21.02
N GLU A 22 -13.16 -18.27 20.69
CA GLU A 22 -13.78 -18.57 19.40
C GLU A 22 -13.12 -17.83 18.23
N LEU A 23 -12.44 -16.70 18.49
CA LEU A 23 -11.67 -15.99 17.46
C LEU A 23 -10.45 -16.78 16.99
N ARG A 24 -10.14 -17.95 17.56
CA ARG A 24 -9.16 -18.91 17.03
C ARG A 24 -9.75 -19.80 15.94
N ILE A 25 -11.07 -20.02 15.93
CA ILE A 25 -11.75 -20.92 14.99
C ILE A 25 -11.55 -20.40 13.55
N PRO A 26 -11.20 -21.27 12.58
CA PRO A 26 -11.11 -20.88 11.17
C PRO A 26 -12.41 -20.25 10.67
N GLY A 27 -12.31 -19.14 9.94
CA GLY A 27 -13.47 -18.42 9.37
C GLY A 27 -14.20 -17.48 10.34
N VAL A 28 -13.97 -17.56 11.65
CA VAL A 28 -14.55 -16.62 12.63
C VAL A 28 -13.67 -15.38 12.73
N MET A 29 -14.23 -14.19 12.56
CA MET A 29 -13.55 -12.92 12.79
C MET A 29 -14.49 -11.91 13.46
N ASN A 30 -13.91 -10.95 14.19
CA ASN A 30 -14.64 -9.82 14.75
C ASN A 30 -14.58 -8.60 13.82
N LEU A 31 -15.52 -7.68 14.00
CA LEU A 31 -15.50 -6.37 13.35
C LEU A 31 -14.72 -5.39 14.23
N GLY A 32 -13.65 -4.81 13.68
CA GLY A 32 -12.82 -3.83 14.38
C GLY A 32 -13.46 -2.46 14.46
N LEU A 33 -14.17 -2.18 15.56
CA LEU A 33 -14.76 -0.87 15.82
C LEU A 33 -13.81 0.05 16.58
N GLU A 34 -12.99 -0.48 17.47
CA GLU A 34 -12.04 0.27 18.29
C GLU A 34 -10.61 -0.17 18.05
N THR A 35 -9.65 0.71 18.32
CA THR A 35 -8.20 0.44 18.14
C THR A 35 -7.76 -0.86 18.82
N SER A 36 -8.28 -1.18 20.01
CA SER A 36 -7.89 -2.37 20.76
C SER A 36 -8.71 -3.62 20.45
N THR A 37 -9.68 -3.57 19.54
CA THR A 37 -10.52 -4.74 19.24
C THR A 37 -9.70 -5.86 18.58
N ILE A 38 -9.77 -7.08 19.13
CA ILE A 38 -9.20 -8.28 18.49
C ILE A 38 -10.03 -8.60 17.25
N LEU A 39 -9.39 -8.70 16.09
CA LEU A 39 -10.04 -9.06 14.84
C LEU A 39 -10.04 -10.57 14.63
N LYS A 40 -8.89 -11.20 14.90
CA LYS A 40 -8.67 -12.63 14.70
C LYS A 40 -7.52 -13.10 15.55
N MET A 41 -7.60 -14.36 15.99
CA MET A 41 -6.47 -15.06 16.60
C MET A 41 -6.00 -16.24 15.74
N GLY A 42 -4.69 -16.51 15.81
CA GLY A 42 -4.05 -17.67 15.22
C GLY A 42 -4.59 -18.95 15.84
N PHE A 43 -4.84 -19.96 14.99
CA PHE A 43 -5.46 -21.20 15.43
C PHE A 43 -4.53 -21.97 16.38
N ASN A 44 -3.25 -22.11 16.02
CA ASN A 44 -2.30 -22.94 16.75
C ASN A 44 -1.73 -22.23 17.97
N THR A 45 -1.24 -21.01 17.78
CA THR A 45 -0.45 -20.29 18.79
C THR A 45 -1.27 -19.29 19.59
N GLY A 46 -2.42 -18.87 19.06
CA GLY A 46 -3.21 -17.77 19.63
C GLY A 46 -2.57 -16.41 19.42
N VAL A 47 -1.69 -16.24 18.41
CA VAL A 47 -1.20 -14.92 18.00
C VAL A 47 -2.37 -13.99 17.67
N ILE A 48 -2.31 -12.73 18.07
CA ILE A 48 -3.44 -11.81 18.09
C ILE A 48 -3.23 -10.74 17.02
N ILE A 49 -4.11 -10.71 16.03
CA ILE A 49 -4.28 -9.58 15.12
C ILE A 49 -5.42 -8.71 15.66
N PHE A 50 -5.10 -7.47 15.96
CA PHE A 50 -6.04 -6.48 16.50
C PHE A 50 -6.19 -5.31 15.52
N GLN A 51 -7.24 -4.51 15.68
CA GLN A 51 -7.60 -3.44 14.75
C GLN A 51 -6.46 -2.43 14.56
N GLY A 52 -5.93 -1.89 15.64
CA GLY A 52 -4.83 -0.94 15.61
C GLY A 52 -5.18 0.40 14.99
N ASN A 53 -4.14 1.13 14.59
CA ASN A 53 -4.20 2.47 14.02
C ASN A 53 -3.21 2.59 12.84
N ASP A 54 -2.88 3.81 12.41
CA ASP A 54 -1.94 4.01 11.30
C ASP A 54 -0.48 3.59 11.62
N ASP A 55 -0.14 3.38 12.90
CA ASP A 55 1.21 3.07 13.39
C ASP A 55 1.35 1.63 13.94
N THR A 56 0.26 0.93 14.28
CA THR A 56 0.30 -0.43 14.82
C THR A 56 -0.91 -1.27 14.42
N GLY A 57 -0.78 -2.60 14.48
CA GLY A 57 -1.85 -3.56 14.28
C GLY A 57 -2.29 -3.70 12.82
N PHE A 58 -3.52 -4.16 12.61
CA PHE A 58 -4.02 -4.46 11.28
C PHE A 58 -4.11 -3.22 10.38
N MET A 59 -4.56 -2.08 10.91
CA MET A 59 -4.70 -0.86 10.12
C MET A 59 -3.35 -0.38 9.57
N HIS A 60 -2.28 -0.52 10.34
CA HIS A 60 -0.92 -0.26 9.89
C HIS A 60 -0.50 -1.24 8.79
N ILE A 61 -0.66 -2.55 9.03
CA ILE A 61 -0.33 -3.60 8.05
C ILE A 61 -1.09 -3.38 6.73
N LYS A 62 -2.41 -3.16 6.82
CA LYS A 62 -3.28 -2.93 5.67
C LYS A 62 -2.88 -1.67 4.92
N SER A 63 -2.71 -0.56 5.63
CA SER A 63 -2.43 0.73 4.99
C SER A 63 -1.04 0.81 4.38
N ARG A 64 -0.06 0.05 4.89
CA ARG A 64 1.32 0.10 4.41
C ARG A 64 1.68 -1.05 3.47
N HIS A 65 1.22 -2.25 3.77
CA HIS A 65 1.69 -3.48 3.12
C HIS A 65 0.62 -4.21 2.30
N CYS A 66 -0.67 -3.87 2.39
CA CYS A 66 -1.66 -4.41 1.46
C CYS A 66 -1.31 -4.04 0.02
N PHE A 67 -1.47 -4.98 -0.90
CA PHE A 67 -1.20 -4.77 -2.33
C PHE A 67 -1.95 -3.55 -2.88
N TYR A 68 -3.23 -3.41 -2.53
CA TYR A 68 -4.10 -2.33 -3.00
C TYR A 68 -3.96 -1.02 -2.22
N SER A 69 -3.03 -0.92 -1.27
CA SER A 69 -2.79 0.35 -0.58
C SER A 69 -2.11 1.35 -1.52
N ASP A 70 -2.71 2.54 -1.59
CA ASP A 70 -2.27 3.71 -2.34
C ASP A 70 -1.51 4.73 -1.46
N LYS A 71 -1.39 4.47 -0.14
CA LYS A 71 -0.64 5.36 0.75
C LYS A 71 0.84 5.36 0.38
N THR A 72 1.35 6.57 0.21
CA THR A 72 2.75 6.84 -0.06
C THR A 72 3.43 7.39 1.19
N TYR A 73 4.69 7.00 1.41
CA TYR A 73 5.45 7.40 2.59
C TYR A 73 6.68 8.17 2.16
N TRP A 74 6.82 9.40 2.63
CA TRP A 74 8.01 10.20 2.43
C TRP A 74 8.94 10.01 3.63
N ASN A 75 10.24 9.85 3.39
CA ASN A 75 11.22 9.94 4.48
C ASN A 75 11.55 11.42 4.77
N GLU A 76 12.30 11.66 5.85
CA GLU A 76 12.72 13.02 6.26
C GLU A 76 13.54 13.75 5.19
N GLU A 77 14.22 13.00 4.31
CA GLU A 77 14.99 13.53 3.17
C GLU A 77 14.10 13.85 1.95
N GLY A 78 12.78 13.72 2.05
CA GLY A 78 11.85 13.95 0.93
C GLY A 78 11.93 12.88 -0.17
N LYS A 79 12.43 11.68 0.13
CA LYS A 79 12.43 10.52 -0.77
C LYS A 79 11.23 9.62 -0.50
N LEU A 80 10.69 9.08 -1.59
CA LEU A 80 9.61 8.11 -1.56
C LEU A 80 10.10 6.76 -1.00
N ASN A 81 9.58 6.38 0.15
CA ASN A 81 9.71 5.03 0.69
C ASN A 81 8.64 4.13 0.07
N THR A 82 9.07 3.02 -0.54
CA THR A 82 8.16 2.08 -1.19
C THR A 82 8.06 0.81 -0.35
N PRO A 83 7.01 0.66 0.49
CA PRO A 83 6.89 -0.50 1.36
C PRO A 83 6.75 -1.79 0.54
N SER A 84 7.24 -2.89 1.12
CA SER A 84 6.99 -4.22 0.59
C SER A 84 5.51 -4.55 0.68
N LYS A 85 4.98 -5.22 -0.34
CA LYS A 85 3.55 -5.53 -0.43
C LYS A 85 3.27 -7.03 -0.33
N PHE A 86 2.15 -7.38 0.29
CA PHE A 86 1.55 -8.72 0.21
C PHE A 86 1.14 -9.04 -1.24
N SER A 87 0.84 -10.31 -1.49
CA SER A 87 0.34 -10.76 -2.80
C SER A 87 -1.01 -10.11 -3.12
N PRO A 88 -1.33 -9.79 -4.38
CA PRO A 88 -2.67 -9.35 -4.78
C PRO A 88 -3.75 -10.43 -4.52
N LYS A 89 -3.34 -11.69 -4.36
CA LYS A 89 -4.21 -12.82 -4.03
C LYS A 89 -4.44 -12.98 -2.52
N ALA A 90 -3.69 -12.26 -1.69
CA ALA A 90 -3.79 -12.40 -0.24
C ALA A 90 -5.13 -11.84 0.25
N ILE A 91 -5.83 -12.60 1.08
CA ILE A 91 -7.06 -12.19 1.74
C ILE A 91 -6.67 -11.53 3.08
N PRO A 92 -6.86 -10.20 3.22
CA PRO A 92 -6.49 -9.50 4.46
C PRO A 92 -7.17 -10.12 5.68
N ILE A 93 -6.51 -9.99 6.84
CA ILE A 93 -6.87 -10.65 8.12
C ILE A 93 -6.66 -12.16 8.09
N MET A 94 -7.32 -12.87 7.18
CA MET A 94 -7.29 -14.34 7.16
C MET A 94 -5.87 -14.85 6.91
N ASP A 95 -5.30 -14.48 5.77
CA ASP A 95 -3.96 -14.90 5.36
C ASP A 95 -2.89 -14.27 6.27
N TYR A 96 -3.12 -13.05 6.74
CA TYR A 96 -2.18 -12.36 7.62
C TYR A 96 -2.08 -13.06 8.97
N THR A 97 -3.22 -13.54 9.49
CA THR A 97 -3.26 -14.30 10.74
C THR A 97 -2.64 -15.67 10.57
N GLU A 98 -2.89 -16.36 9.45
CA GLU A 98 -2.26 -17.65 9.15
C GLU A 98 -0.73 -17.53 9.07
N ILE A 99 -0.23 -16.50 8.39
CA ILE A 99 1.20 -16.18 8.32
C ILE A 99 1.74 -15.87 9.72
N ALA A 100 1.07 -15.03 10.50
CA ALA A 100 1.51 -14.69 11.85
C ALA A 100 1.57 -15.92 12.77
N ASP A 101 0.57 -16.80 12.68
CA ASP A 101 0.47 -18.02 13.50
C ASP A 101 1.61 -18.99 13.19
N ALA A 102 1.95 -19.15 11.90
CA ALA A 102 3.10 -19.95 11.47
C ALA A 102 4.45 -19.29 11.80
N MET A 103 4.50 -17.96 11.89
CA MET A 103 5.72 -17.21 12.23
C MET A 103 6.05 -17.26 13.73
N TYR A 104 5.07 -17.47 14.59
CA TYR A 104 5.26 -17.47 16.05
C TYR A 104 5.84 -18.81 16.54
N CYS A 105 7.15 -19.00 16.30
CA CYS A 105 7.91 -20.11 16.83
C CYS A 105 9.36 -19.70 17.13
N GLU A 106 10.02 -20.43 18.02
CA GLU A 106 11.37 -20.10 18.49
C GLU A 106 12.39 -20.04 17.36
N SER A 107 12.26 -20.91 16.34
CA SER A 107 13.20 -20.93 15.20
C SER A 107 13.21 -19.64 14.37
N PHE A 108 12.17 -18.81 14.48
CA PHE A 108 12.09 -17.52 13.81
C PHE A 108 12.34 -16.34 14.76
N HIS A 109 12.44 -16.58 16.07
CA HIS A 109 12.70 -15.53 17.04
C HIS A 109 14.12 -14.97 16.84
N ASN A 110 14.21 -13.67 16.57
CA ASN A 110 15.45 -13.02 16.17
C ASN A 110 15.72 -11.80 17.06
N LEU A 111 16.44 -12.06 18.16
CA LEU A 111 16.87 -11.03 19.11
C LEU A 111 18.00 -10.16 18.55
N ALA A 112 18.86 -10.70 17.68
CA ALA A 112 20.05 -10.01 17.19
C ALA A 112 19.73 -8.82 16.27
N ASP A 113 18.69 -8.93 15.44
CA ASP A 113 18.27 -7.88 14.51
C ASP A 113 17.21 -6.91 15.09
N ASN A 114 16.83 -7.10 16.35
CA ASN A 114 15.79 -6.31 17.00
C ASN A 114 16.35 -4.95 17.46
N LYS A 115 15.90 -3.87 16.80
CA LYS A 115 16.33 -2.50 17.11
C LYS A 115 15.66 -1.91 18.35
N SER A 116 14.63 -2.56 18.89
CA SER A 116 13.86 -2.07 20.04
C SER A 116 13.44 -3.24 20.95
N PRO A 117 14.42 -3.99 21.50
CA PRO A 117 14.16 -5.22 22.24
C PRO A 117 13.40 -5.01 23.56
N ASP A 118 13.43 -3.80 24.10
CA ASP A 118 12.68 -3.45 25.32
C ASP A 118 11.17 -3.29 25.08
N LEU A 119 10.76 -3.06 23.83
CA LEU A 119 9.38 -2.79 23.45
C LEU A 119 8.75 -3.92 22.64
N PHE A 120 9.57 -4.66 21.90
CA PHE A 120 9.08 -5.63 20.93
C PHE A 120 9.88 -6.92 20.92
N ASP A 121 9.23 -7.99 20.46
CA ASP A 121 9.88 -9.21 19.98
C ASP A 121 9.84 -9.23 18.45
N LEU A 122 10.93 -9.67 17.84
CA LEU A 122 11.08 -9.73 16.38
C LEU A 122 11.17 -11.19 15.92
N TYR A 123 10.33 -11.54 14.94
CA TYR A 123 10.34 -12.84 14.28
C TYR A 123 10.65 -12.65 12.80
N VAL A 124 11.59 -13.45 12.28
CA VAL A 124 12.04 -13.37 10.88
C VAL A 124 12.18 -14.78 10.30
N GLY A 125 11.44 -15.09 9.25
CA GLY A 125 11.35 -16.46 8.75
C GLY A 125 10.63 -16.58 7.43
N VAL A 126 10.59 -17.80 6.89
CA VAL A 126 9.78 -18.18 5.73
C VAL A 126 8.71 -19.14 6.24
N PRO A 127 7.49 -18.65 6.53
CA PRO A 127 6.45 -19.50 7.11
C PRO A 127 5.94 -20.50 6.08
N ALA A 128 5.75 -21.74 6.51
CA ALA A 128 5.34 -22.86 5.66
C ALA A 128 3.81 -22.90 5.45
N VAL A 129 3.25 -21.82 4.92
CA VAL A 129 1.81 -21.68 4.64
C VAL A 129 1.59 -21.20 3.20
N ALA A 130 0.48 -21.61 2.59
CA ALA A 130 0.20 -21.30 1.19
C ALA A 130 0.16 -19.78 0.94
N ALA A 131 -0.47 -19.04 1.86
CA ALA A 131 -0.55 -17.58 1.85
C ALA A 131 0.81 -16.86 1.81
N ALA A 132 1.87 -17.51 2.31
CA ALA A 132 3.21 -16.93 2.33
C ALA A 132 3.91 -17.00 0.96
N GLU A 133 3.48 -17.91 0.07
CA GLU A 133 4.08 -18.15 -1.24
C GLU A 133 5.62 -18.34 -1.18
N GLY A 134 6.13 -18.99 -0.13
CA GLY A 134 7.57 -19.21 0.10
C GLY A 134 8.37 -17.92 0.35
N ARG A 135 7.72 -16.81 0.70
CA ARG A 135 8.38 -15.52 0.94
C ARG A 135 8.87 -15.41 2.37
N LYS A 136 9.95 -14.65 2.56
CA LYS A 136 10.44 -14.27 3.88
C LYS A 136 9.62 -13.11 4.44
N PHE A 137 9.27 -13.19 5.72
CA PHE A 137 8.50 -12.20 6.47
C PHE A 137 9.28 -11.69 7.68
N LYS A 138 8.90 -10.49 8.12
CA LYS A 138 9.20 -9.94 9.43
C LYS A 138 7.89 -9.71 10.16
N MET A 139 7.81 -10.21 11.39
CA MET A 139 6.71 -9.98 12.31
C MET A 139 7.27 -9.36 13.58
N VAL A 140 6.65 -8.29 14.03
CA VAL A 140 6.99 -7.60 15.28
C VAL A 140 5.81 -7.76 16.22
N LEU A 141 6.07 -8.25 17.42
CA LEU A 141 5.09 -8.37 18.49
C LEU A 141 5.40 -7.40 19.61
N TYR A 142 4.40 -6.94 20.36
CA TYR A 142 4.65 -6.28 21.64
C TYR A 142 5.37 -7.24 22.58
N LYS A 143 6.39 -6.73 23.28
CA LYS A 143 7.31 -7.53 24.10
C LYS A 143 6.60 -8.47 25.05
N ASP A 144 6.98 -9.75 25.03
CA ASP A 144 6.47 -10.83 25.87
C ASP A 144 4.95 -11.02 25.73
N THR A 145 4.40 -10.66 24.57
CA THR A 145 2.99 -10.88 24.23
C THR A 145 2.83 -11.59 22.90
N LYS A 146 1.59 -11.96 22.62
CA LYS A 146 1.16 -12.52 21.33
C LYS A 146 0.56 -11.46 20.40
N ILE A 147 0.67 -10.17 20.72
CA ILE A 147 -0.02 -9.09 20.02
C ILE A 147 0.85 -8.56 18.88
N VAL A 148 0.36 -8.67 17.65
CA VAL A 148 1.10 -8.24 16.45
C VAL A 148 1.10 -6.73 16.31
N HIS A 149 2.27 -6.12 16.46
CA HIS A 149 2.49 -4.71 16.15
C HIS A 149 2.53 -4.47 14.63
N THR A 150 3.27 -5.28 13.88
CA THR A 150 3.30 -5.24 12.41
C THR A 150 3.75 -6.57 11.82
N LEU A 151 3.36 -6.85 10.57
CA LEU A 151 3.73 -8.02 9.80
C LEU A 151 3.88 -7.62 8.33
N TYR A 152 5.01 -7.94 7.72
CA TYR A 152 5.24 -7.62 6.32
C TYR A 152 6.26 -8.55 5.65
N PRO A 153 6.13 -8.80 4.33
CA PRO A 153 7.14 -9.54 3.59
C PRO A 153 8.43 -8.73 3.46
N THR A 154 9.61 -9.35 3.48
CA THR A 154 10.88 -8.62 3.33
C THR A 154 11.27 -8.36 1.88
N ASN A 155 10.68 -9.10 0.94
CA ASN A 155 10.96 -8.92 -0.49
C ASN A 155 9.93 -8.00 -1.18
N ALA A 156 10.43 -7.17 -2.09
CA ALA A 156 9.65 -6.20 -2.85
C ALA A 156 9.00 -6.80 -4.13
N LYS A 157 8.72 -8.11 -4.15
CA LYS A 157 8.26 -8.83 -5.37
C LYS A 157 7.02 -8.19 -6.01
N HIS A 158 6.09 -7.73 -5.19
CA HIS A 158 4.84 -7.09 -5.64
C HIS A 158 4.87 -5.57 -5.53
N THR A 159 6.06 -5.00 -5.30
CA THR A 159 6.25 -3.57 -5.21
C THR A 159 6.79 -3.07 -6.54
N SER A 160 6.05 -2.20 -7.23
CA SER A 160 6.50 -1.60 -8.49
C SER A 160 7.71 -0.71 -8.26
N ARG A 161 8.85 -1.02 -8.89
CA ARG A 161 10.00 -0.12 -8.92
C ARG A 161 9.66 1.12 -9.76
N LYS A 162 9.83 2.30 -9.17
CA LYS A 162 9.69 3.58 -9.85
C LYS A 162 10.91 3.87 -10.74
N PRO A 163 10.75 4.65 -11.83
CA PRO A 163 11.88 5.09 -12.63
C PRO A 163 12.91 5.91 -11.83
N SER A 164 14.17 5.87 -12.27
CA SER A 164 15.23 6.67 -11.62
C SER A 164 14.98 8.17 -11.79
N GLY A 165 15.10 8.94 -10.69
CA GLY A 165 14.81 10.37 -10.66
C GLY A 165 13.32 10.71 -10.57
N PHE A 166 12.44 9.72 -10.39
CA PHE A 166 11.02 9.96 -10.20
C PHE A 166 10.70 10.15 -8.72
N HIS A 167 10.29 11.37 -8.37
CA HIS A 167 10.05 11.80 -6.99
C HIS A 167 8.63 12.35 -6.80
N PHE A 168 7.62 11.70 -7.38
CA PHE A 168 6.22 12.13 -7.23
C PHE A 168 5.33 11.01 -6.70
N GLU A 169 4.42 11.39 -5.81
CA GLU A 169 3.36 10.53 -5.28
C GLU A 169 2.21 10.47 -6.27
N ARG A 170 1.84 9.27 -6.73
CA ARG A 170 0.60 9.09 -7.50
C ARG A 170 -0.59 9.18 -6.54
N GLY A 171 -1.50 10.10 -6.79
CA GLY A 171 -2.75 10.17 -6.03
C GLY A 171 -3.86 9.29 -6.61
N LYS A 172 -5.05 9.43 -6.03
CA LYS A 172 -6.25 8.72 -6.46
C LYS A 172 -6.64 9.13 -7.88
N ILE A 173 -6.83 8.14 -8.74
CA ILE A 173 -7.27 8.41 -10.11
C ILE A 173 -8.73 8.90 -10.12
N HIS A 174 -9.06 9.67 -11.13
CA HIS A 174 -10.42 10.13 -11.38
C HIS A 174 -10.85 9.68 -12.77
N MET A 175 -12.00 9.04 -12.86
CA MET A 175 -12.55 8.58 -14.13
C MET A 175 -13.80 9.38 -14.47
N LYS A 176 -13.91 9.80 -15.72
CA LYS A 176 -15.12 10.39 -16.28
C LYS A 176 -15.48 9.61 -17.54
N GLY A 177 -16.73 9.22 -17.66
CA GLY A 177 -17.28 8.65 -18.89
C GLY A 177 -18.55 9.41 -19.26
N GLN A 178 -18.74 9.69 -20.54
CA GLN A 178 -20.04 10.15 -21.04
C GLN A 178 -20.63 9.03 -21.90
N LEU A 179 -21.62 8.32 -21.36
CA LEU A 179 -22.63 7.71 -22.22
C LEU A 179 -23.50 8.87 -22.75
N PRO A 180 -23.71 9.01 -24.07
CA PRO A 180 -23.59 7.98 -25.12
C PRO A 180 -22.31 8.03 -25.99
N LYS A 181 -21.31 8.85 -25.66
CA LYS A 181 -20.21 9.20 -26.59
C LYS A 181 -19.06 8.19 -26.67
N ASN A 182 -19.15 7.03 -26.02
CA ASN A 182 -18.08 6.01 -25.98
C ASN A 182 -16.67 6.59 -25.71
N ILE A 183 -16.63 7.69 -24.94
CA ILE A 183 -15.40 8.35 -24.50
C ILE A 183 -15.24 8.13 -23.01
N ALA A 184 -14.06 7.65 -22.63
CA ALA A 184 -13.63 7.55 -21.25
C ALA A 184 -12.36 8.36 -21.04
N THR A 185 -12.32 9.09 -19.92
CA THR A 185 -11.16 9.86 -19.50
C THR A 185 -10.69 9.36 -18.15
N VAL A 186 -9.42 9.00 -18.06
CA VAL A 186 -8.73 8.68 -16.81
C VAL A 186 -7.75 9.81 -16.48
N THR A 187 -7.88 10.38 -15.30
CA THR A 187 -7.02 11.45 -14.80
C THR A 187 -6.21 10.96 -13.61
N ILE A 188 -4.89 11.06 -13.72
CA ILE A 188 -3.92 10.54 -12.76
C ILE A 188 -3.13 11.72 -12.20
N PRO A 189 -3.42 12.16 -10.95
CA PRO A 189 -2.68 13.24 -10.32
C PRO A 189 -1.36 12.73 -9.75
N TYR A 190 -0.32 13.55 -9.84
CA TYR A 190 0.97 13.31 -9.21
C TYR A 190 1.38 14.51 -8.36
N TYR A 191 1.70 14.23 -7.11
CA TYR A 191 2.00 15.21 -6.09
C TYR A 191 3.50 15.22 -5.77
N GLY A 192 4.06 16.42 -5.58
CA GLY A 192 5.39 16.57 -5.02
C GLY A 192 5.36 16.53 -3.48
N PRO A 193 6.49 16.92 -2.85
CA PRO A 193 6.52 17.18 -1.42
C PRO A 193 5.38 18.11 -0.96
N ASN A 194 4.92 17.95 0.28
CA ASN A 194 3.81 18.71 0.87
C ASN A 194 2.45 18.57 0.15
N ARG A 195 2.22 17.48 -0.58
CA ARG A 195 0.98 17.20 -1.32
C ARG A 195 0.60 18.28 -2.32
N GLN A 196 1.58 19.01 -2.85
CA GLN A 196 1.35 19.95 -3.92
C GLN A 196 1.14 19.19 -5.24
N LEU A 197 0.03 19.44 -5.94
CA LEU A 197 -0.20 18.87 -7.26
C LEU A 197 0.83 19.42 -8.26
N ARG A 198 1.62 18.53 -8.88
CA ARG A 198 2.71 18.91 -9.81
C ARG A 198 2.42 18.46 -11.23
N TYR A 199 1.93 17.25 -11.38
CA TYR A 199 1.56 16.72 -12.68
C TYR A 199 0.14 16.18 -12.68
N THR A 200 -0.48 16.26 -13.85
CA THR A 200 -1.71 15.51 -14.13
C THR A 200 -1.57 14.86 -15.48
N VAL A 201 -1.72 13.54 -15.51
CA VAL A 201 -1.76 12.76 -16.74
C VAL A 201 -3.22 12.46 -17.03
N THR A 202 -3.70 12.87 -18.19
CA THR A 202 -5.05 12.59 -18.65
C THR A 202 -4.97 11.69 -19.86
N ILE A 203 -5.60 10.52 -19.76
CA ILE A 203 -5.71 9.55 -20.85
C ILE A 203 -7.16 9.56 -21.31
N THR A 204 -7.37 9.85 -22.59
CA THR A 204 -8.69 9.87 -23.20
C THR A 204 -8.79 8.75 -24.22
N TYR A 205 -9.75 7.87 -24.00
CA TYR A 205 -10.16 6.84 -24.92
C TYR A 205 -11.34 7.32 -25.75
N ASP A 206 -11.24 7.20 -27.07
CA ASP A 206 -12.35 7.25 -28.02
C ASP A 206 -12.55 5.83 -28.54
N PHE A 207 -13.47 5.08 -27.93
CA PHE A 207 -13.66 3.66 -28.25
C PHE A 207 -14.33 3.44 -29.60
N ASP A 208 -15.09 4.42 -30.09
CA ASP A 208 -15.69 4.37 -31.43
C ASP A 208 -14.62 4.42 -32.52
N LYS A 209 -13.65 5.33 -32.36
CA LYS A 209 -12.52 5.45 -33.29
C LYS A 209 -11.37 4.51 -32.96
N ARG A 210 -11.43 3.82 -31.81
CA ARG A 210 -10.34 3.02 -31.25
C ARG A 210 -9.04 3.81 -31.14
N LEU A 211 -9.12 5.00 -30.56
CA LEU A 211 -7.97 5.88 -30.35
C LEU A 211 -7.74 6.18 -28.87
N GLU A 212 -6.48 6.32 -28.51
CA GLU A 212 -6.03 6.80 -27.20
C GLU A 212 -5.24 8.10 -27.36
N PHE A 213 -5.51 9.06 -26.48
CA PHE A 213 -4.81 10.34 -26.39
C PHE A 213 -4.24 10.50 -24.98
N LEU A 214 -2.99 10.92 -24.87
CA LEU A 214 -2.34 11.22 -23.60
C LEU A 214 -2.03 12.71 -23.52
N GLN A 215 -2.46 13.36 -22.45
CA GLN A 215 -2.10 14.73 -22.12
C GLN A 215 -1.36 14.77 -20.79
N LEU A 216 -0.14 15.32 -20.80
CA LEU A 216 0.61 15.67 -19.59
C LEU A 216 0.40 17.15 -19.29
N THR A 217 -0.10 17.46 -18.10
CA THR A 217 -0.21 18.83 -17.57
C THR A 217 0.81 19.04 -16.47
N ILE A 218 1.59 20.11 -16.57
CA ILE A 218 2.58 20.55 -15.57
C ILE A 218 2.00 21.76 -14.84
N HIS A 219 1.71 21.58 -13.56
CA HIS A 219 1.14 22.61 -12.70
C HIS A 219 2.24 23.50 -12.13
N ARG A 220 2.12 24.81 -12.33
CA ARG A 220 3.15 25.79 -11.92
C ARG A 220 2.57 26.83 -10.97
N VAL A 221 3.23 27.06 -9.84
CA VAL A 221 2.81 28.08 -8.87
C VAL A 221 2.98 29.46 -9.49
N GLY A 222 1.92 30.28 -9.46
CA GLY A 222 1.96 31.66 -9.94
C GLY A 222 2.21 31.82 -11.45
N LYS A 223 2.15 30.74 -12.23
CA LYS A 223 2.34 30.74 -13.70
C LYS A 223 1.25 29.90 -14.36
N LYS A 224 1.02 30.13 -15.65
CA LYS A 224 0.09 29.30 -16.44
C LYS A 224 0.61 27.86 -16.52
N ASP A 225 -0.27 26.87 -16.47
CA ASP A 225 0.13 25.47 -16.66
C ASP A 225 0.69 25.21 -18.06
N LEU A 226 1.62 24.26 -18.15
CA LEU A 226 2.08 23.73 -19.45
C LEU A 226 1.32 22.45 -19.76
N LYS A 227 0.98 22.27 -21.03
CA LYS A 227 0.31 21.07 -21.52
C LYS A 227 1.09 20.52 -22.69
N THR A 228 1.30 19.21 -22.68
CA THR A 228 1.88 18.45 -23.78
C THR A 228 0.93 17.32 -24.11
N GLU A 229 0.54 17.22 -25.37
CA GLU A 229 -0.32 16.14 -25.87
C GLU A 229 0.50 15.15 -26.69
N ARG A 230 0.11 13.89 -26.63
CA ARG A 230 0.68 12.78 -27.39
C ARG A 230 -0.45 11.90 -27.92
N GLY A 231 -0.26 11.41 -29.14
CA GLY A 231 -1.24 10.60 -29.87
C GLY A 231 -1.80 11.35 -31.10
N PRO A 232 -2.86 10.83 -31.73
CA PRO A 232 -3.58 9.62 -31.34
C PRO A 232 -2.72 8.35 -31.44
N PHE A 233 -2.93 7.43 -30.52
CA PHE A 233 -2.40 6.07 -30.58
C PHE A 233 -3.54 5.10 -30.91
N PRO A 234 -3.30 4.07 -31.73
CA PRO A 234 -4.30 3.02 -31.94
C PRO A 234 -4.55 2.28 -30.61
N TYR A 235 -5.82 2.08 -30.29
CA TYR A 235 -6.25 1.23 -29.18
C TYR A 235 -6.60 -0.16 -29.70
N GLU A 236 -5.76 -1.14 -29.38
CA GLU A 236 -5.95 -2.54 -29.73
C GLU A 236 -6.41 -3.31 -28.49
N GLY A 237 -7.69 -3.68 -28.46
CA GLY A 237 -8.25 -4.44 -27.34
C GLY A 237 -9.77 -4.44 -27.28
N GLU A 238 -10.30 -5.24 -26.37
CA GLU A 238 -11.70 -5.16 -25.97
C GLU A 238 -11.94 -3.88 -25.16
N ILE A 239 -13.11 -3.26 -25.32
CA ILE A 239 -13.46 -2.07 -24.56
C ILE A 239 -13.48 -2.44 -23.06
N PRO A 240 -12.62 -1.82 -22.24
CA PRO A 240 -12.50 -2.18 -20.84
C PRO A 240 -13.68 -1.60 -20.06
N THR A 241 -14.15 -2.37 -19.09
CA THR A 241 -15.09 -1.88 -18.08
C THR A 241 -14.44 -0.79 -17.22
N PRO A 242 -15.24 0.07 -16.55
CA PRO A 242 -14.71 1.06 -15.64
C PRO A 242 -13.83 0.47 -14.53
N SER A 243 -14.16 -0.74 -14.03
CA SER A 243 -13.35 -1.43 -13.02
C SER A 243 -11.99 -1.85 -13.56
N GLN A 244 -11.93 -2.36 -14.80
CA GLN A 244 -10.66 -2.76 -15.42
C GLN A 244 -9.74 -1.57 -15.64
N LEU A 245 -10.28 -0.43 -16.09
CA LEU A 245 -9.52 0.82 -16.18
C LEU A 245 -9.06 1.29 -14.79
N TRP A 246 -9.93 1.19 -13.78
CA TRP A 246 -9.58 1.59 -12.42
C TRP A 246 -8.36 0.81 -11.93
N ASP A 247 -8.40 -0.52 -12.02
CA ASP A 247 -7.32 -1.39 -11.57
C ASP A 247 -6.02 -1.15 -12.35
N ALA A 248 -6.12 -0.97 -13.68
CA ALA A 248 -4.98 -0.70 -14.54
C ALA A 248 -4.24 0.59 -14.17
N TYR A 249 -4.94 1.64 -13.74
CA TYR A 249 -4.29 2.93 -13.45
C TYR A 249 -4.05 3.19 -11.97
N GLN A 250 -4.89 2.68 -11.08
CA GLN A 250 -4.76 2.87 -9.64
C GLN A 250 -3.74 1.91 -9.02
N HIS A 251 -3.65 0.67 -9.53
CA HIS A 251 -2.88 -0.40 -8.89
C HIS A 251 -1.73 -0.94 -9.74
N ALA A 252 -1.75 -0.78 -11.06
CA ALA A 252 -0.62 -1.22 -11.88
C ALA A 252 0.58 -0.26 -11.82
N ALA A 253 1.73 -0.74 -12.30
CA ALA A 253 2.93 0.05 -12.49
C ALA A 253 2.83 0.90 -13.75
N LEU A 254 2.89 2.22 -13.64
CA LEU A 254 2.78 3.15 -14.77
C LEU A 254 4.15 3.63 -15.25
N LYS A 255 5.08 2.70 -15.46
CA LYS A 255 6.50 3.01 -15.70
C LYS A 255 6.73 3.96 -16.86
N GLU A 256 6.00 3.79 -17.96
CA GLU A 256 6.17 4.63 -19.16
C GLU A 256 5.71 6.07 -18.91
N ILE A 257 4.58 6.25 -18.25
CA ILE A 257 4.05 7.55 -17.83
C ILE A 257 4.99 8.21 -16.81
N GLU A 258 5.45 7.44 -15.84
CA GLU A 258 6.38 7.92 -14.81
C GLU A 258 7.75 8.29 -15.41
N GLN A 259 8.22 7.54 -16.42
CA GLN A 259 9.44 7.85 -17.16
C GLN A 259 9.28 9.13 -17.98
N LEU A 260 8.10 9.33 -18.59
CA LEU A 260 7.77 10.58 -19.29
C LEU A 260 7.86 11.79 -18.35
N ILE A 261 7.30 11.69 -17.14
CA ILE A 261 7.39 12.74 -16.12
C ILE A 261 8.86 12.94 -15.69
N ALA A 262 9.59 11.86 -15.42
CA ALA A 262 11.00 11.95 -15.01
C ALA A 262 11.88 12.62 -16.08
N ASN A 263 11.64 12.34 -17.37
CA ASN A 263 12.34 13.01 -18.47
C ASN A 263 11.96 14.49 -18.55
N THR A 264 10.67 14.80 -18.37
CA THR A 264 10.19 16.20 -18.35
C THR A 264 10.86 17.03 -17.26
N GLU A 265 11.08 16.45 -16.08
CA GLU A 265 11.81 17.12 -14.99
C GLU A 265 13.29 17.33 -15.27
N LYS A 266 13.95 16.39 -15.97
CA LYS A 266 15.36 16.57 -16.35
C LYS A 266 15.54 17.73 -17.32
N ASP A 267 14.62 17.86 -18.29
CA ASP A 267 14.70 18.88 -19.32
C ASP A 267 14.21 20.25 -18.82
N LYS A 268 13.31 20.27 -17.83
CA LYS A 268 12.67 21.48 -17.29
C LYS A 268 12.45 21.35 -15.77
N PRO A 269 13.51 21.47 -14.95
CA PRO A 269 13.42 21.26 -13.51
C PRO A 269 12.40 22.20 -12.87
N THR A 270 11.34 21.64 -12.29
CA THR A 270 10.26 22.43 -11.67
C THR A 270 10.60 22.97 -10.28
N TRP A 271 11.73 22.56 -9.71
CA TRP A 271 12.27 23.05 -8.44
C TRP A 271 12.96 24.42 -8.56
N GLU A 272 13.35 24.86 -9.76
CA GLU A 272 13.85 26.23 -10.03
C GLU A 272 12.72 27.28 -10.14
N MET A 273 11.47 26.91 -9.82
CA MET A 273 10.29 27.76 -9.99
C MET A 273 9.44 27.92 -8.71
N ILE A 274 10.02 27.63 -7.55
CA ILE A 274 9.44 27.97 -6.24
C ILE A 274 10.30 29.11 -5.68
N PRO A 275 9.72 30.26 -5.27
CA PRO A 275 10.49 31.32 -4.61
C PRO A 275 11.11 30.85 -3.28
#